data_AF-A0A671MZN6-F1
#
_entry.id   AF-A0A671MZN6-F1
#
_cell.length_a   1.000
_cell.length_b   1.000
_cell.length_c   1.000
_cell.angle_alpha   90.00
_cell.angle_beta   90.00
_cell.angle_gamma   90.00
#
_symmetry.space_group_name_H-M   'P 1'
#
loop_
_entity.id
_entity.type
_entity.pdbx_description
1 polymer ?
#
loop_
_entity_poly.entity_id
_entity_poly.type
_entity_poly.pdbx_seq_one_letter_code
_entity_poly.pdbx_strand_id
1 'polypeptide(L)'
;MVIYNVVISLTFLVIFSPSGVDCVELTQTDSLVLSPGQVLTLSCKISGYSVTDSSYCTHFIRQPGGKALEWVGRMCGSGNSYYSDKLKSRFQVTRESSSNTVTLQGQNMQTEDTAVYYCARESQ
;
A
#
# COMPACT_ATOMS: atom_id res chain seq x y z
N MET A 1 27.96 2.67 8.51
CA MET A 1 27.20 2.80 9.78
C MET A 1 26.07 1.80 9.73
N VAL A 2 26.04 0.89 10.68
CA VAL A 2 25.41 -0.44 10.64
C VAL A 2 23.89 -0.33 10.72
N ILE A 3 23.16 -0.91 9.74
CA ILE A 3 21.72 -1.13 9.86
C ILE A 3 21.53 -2.40 10.70
N TYR A 4 21.04 -2.25 11.92
CA TYR A 4 20.74 -3.37 12.80
C TYR A 4 19.48 -4.09 12.29
N ASN A 5 19.63 -5.38 11.95
CA ASN A 5 18.51 -6.31 11.88
C ASN A 5 18.01 -6.54 13.31
N VAL A 6 16.94 -5.84 13.71
CA VAL A 6 16.30 -6.03 15.00
C VAL A 6 15.31 -7.18 14.87
N VAL A 7 15.76 -8.39 15.19
CA VAL A 7 14.86 -9.56 15.38
C VAL A 7 14.35 -9.50 16.81
N ILE A 8 13.10 -9.07 17.01
CA ILE A 8 12.43 -9.11 18.31
C ILE A 8 11.84 -10.51 18.48
N SER A 9 12.47 -11.33 19.32
CA SER A 9 11.89 -12.61 19.75
C SER A 9 11.02 -12.35 20.99
N LEU A 10 9.69 -12.35 20.79
CA LEU A 10 8.70 -12.31 21.86
C LEU A 10 8.07 -13.70 21.98
N THR A 11 8.45 -14.45 23.02
CA THR A 11 7.77 -15.70 23.40
C THR A 11 6.45 -15.35 24.09
N PHE A 12 5.35 -15.36 23.32
CA PHE A 12 4.00 -15.27 23.87
C PHE A 12 3.47 -16.68 24.19
N LEU A 13 3.02 -16.88 25.43
CA LEU A 13 2.19 -18.03 25.83
C LEU A 13 0.85 -17.93 25.07
N VAL A 14 0.60 -18.87 24.14
CA VAL A 14 -0.64 -18.91 23.38
C VAL A 14 -1.70 -19.70 24.17
N ILE A 15 -2.70 -18.99 24.71
CA ILE A 15 -3.94 -19.60 25.18
C ILE A 15 -4.82 -19.82 23.94
N PHE A 16 -5.01 -21.08 23.55
CA PHE A 16 -5.76 -21.46 22.36
C PHE A 16 -7.27 -21.24 22.60
N SER A 17 -7.82 -20.16 22.04
CA SER A 17 -9.27 -19.94 21.93
C SER A 17 -9.71 -20.30 20.51
N PRO A 18 -10.72 -21.16 20.29
CA PRO A 18 -11.07 -21.71 18.97
C PRO A 18 -11.94 -20.77 18.12
N SER A 19 -11.78 -19.46 18.25
CA SER A 19 -12.32 -18.49 17.30
C SER A 19 -11.24 -18.19 16.28
N GLY A 20 -11.41 -18.67 15.05
CA GLY A 20 -10.48 -18.37 13.95
C GLY A 20 -10.24 -16.87 13.83
N VAL A 21 -8.98 -16.45 13.87
CA VAL A 21 -8.59 -15.06 13.61
C VAL A 21 -8.42 -14.93 12.12
N ASP A 22 -9.28 -14.15 11.46
CA ASP A 22 -9.07 -13.79 10.05
C ASP A 22 -7.96 -12.75 9.97
N CYS A 23 -6.78 -13.18 9.53
CA CYS A 23 -5.61 -12.31 9.34
C CYS A 23 -5.67 -11.66 7.95
N VAL A 24 -5.47 -10.34 7.91
CA VAL A 24 -5.28 -9.59 6.67
C VAL A 24 -3.80 -9.27 6.51
N GLU A 25 -3.24 -9.59 5.36
CA GLU A 25 -1.85 -9.29 5.01
C GLU A 25 -1.80 -8.47 3.72
N LEU A 26 -1.00 -7.40 3.72
CA LEU A 26 -0.75 -6.57 2.56
C LEU A 26 0.75 -6.60 2.27
N THR A 27 1.14 -7.26 1.18
CA THR A 27 2.53 -7.42 0.79
C THR A 27 2.85 -6.46 -0.35
N GLN A 28 3.80 -5.54 -0.14
CA GLN A 28 4.22 -4.56 -1.14
C GLN A 28 5.52 -4.97 -1.83
N THR A 29 5.73 -4.42 -3.03
CA THR A 29 7.06 -4.40 -3.65
C THR A 29 8.09 -3.74 -2.75
N ASP A 30 9.32 -4.23 -2.80
CA ASP A 30 10.45 -3.65 -2.07
C ASP A 30 10.73 -2.19 -2.46
N SER A 31 11.60 -1.55 -1.68
CA SER A 31 12.03 -0.18 -1.92
C SER A 31 12.59 -0.01 -3.34
N LEU A 32 12.21 1.10 -3.98
CA LEU A 32 12.59 1.43 -5.34
C LEU A 32 13.32 2.78 -5.37
N VAL A 33 14.40 2.86 -6.13
CA VAL A 33 15.10 4.12 -6.42
C VAL A 33 14.87 4.46 -7.90
N LEU A 34 14.30 5.63 -8.16
CA LEU A 34 13.97 6.11 -9.49
C LEU A 34 14.66 7.44 -9.78
N SER A 35 15.06 7.62 -11.03
CA SER A 35 15.44 8.92 -11.58
C SER A 35 14.20 9.76 -11.92
N PRO A 36 14.29 11.10 -11.90
CA PRO A 36 13.20 11.97 -12.31
C PRO A 36 12.71 11.66 -13.74
N GLY A 37 11.40 11.78 -13.96
CA GLY A 37 10.73 11.47 -15.23
C GLY A 37 10.34 10.00 -15.41
N GLN A 38 10.84 9.09 -14.58
CA GLN A 38 10.47 7.67 -14.64
C GLN A 38 9.06 7.40 -14.09
N VAL A 39 8.54 6.22 -14.40
CA VAL A 39 7.26 5.73 -13.88
C VAL A 39 7.49 4.90 -12.62
N LEU A 40 6.82 5.27 -11.54
CA LEU A 40 6.69 4.46 -10.34
C LEU A 40 5.63 3.38 -10.57
N THR A 41 5.94 2.12 -10.24
CA THR A 41 4.96 1.04 -10.16
C THR A 41 5.13 0.32 -8.82
N LEU A 42 4.13 0.45 -7.95
CA LEU A 42 4.09 -0.23 -6.65
C LEU A 42 2.92 -1.20 -6.64
N SER A 43 3.21 -2.48 -6.47
CA SER A 43 2.18 -3.52 -6.36
C SER A 43 1.93 -3.85 -4.89
N CYS A 44 0.67 -4.03 -4.53
CA CYS A 44 0.22 -4.47 -3.21
C CYS A 44 -0.62 -5.73 -3.37
N LYS A 45 -0.04 -6.88 -3.03
CA LYS A 45 -0.74 -8.16 -3.02
C LYS A 45 -1.47 -8.31 -1.70
N ILE A 46 -2.73 -8.70 -1.76
CA ILE A 46 -3.61 -8.80 -0.60
C ILE A 46 -3.88 -10.26 -0.27
N SER A 47 -3.88 -10.58 1.02
CA SER A 47 -4.39 -11.82 1.57
C SER A 47 -5.39 -11.49 2.69
N GLY A 48 -6.43 -12.33 2.83
CA GLY A 48 -7.49 -12.14 3.83
C GLY A 48 -8.75 -11.42 3.35
N TYR A 49 -8.74 -10.78 2.17
CA TYR A 49 -9.97 -10.35 1.47
C TYR A 49 -9.78 -10.37 -0.05
N SER A 50 -10.89 -10.40 -0.79
CA SER A 50 -10.87 -10.30 -2.26
C SER A 50 -10.84 -8.85 -2.70
N VAL A 51 -9.95 -8.52 -3.63
CA VAL A 51 -9.92 -7.19 -4.26
C VAL A 51 -11.17 -6.91 -5.09
N THR A 52 -12.02 -7.91 -5.37
CA THR A 52 -13.32 -7.75 -6.06
C THR A 52 -14.52 -7.65 -5.12
N ASP A 53 -14.34 -7.83 -3.81
CA ASP A 53 -15.42 -7.69 -2.85
C ASP A 53 -15.70 -6.20 -2.58
N SER A 54 -16.92 -5.76 -2.93
CA SER A 54 -17.36 -4.37 -2.81
C SER A 54 -17.33 -3.80 -1.39
N SER A 55 -17.21 -4.65 -0.38
CA SER A 55 -17.09 -4.28 1.03
C SER A 55 -15.71 -3.75 1.39
N TYR A 56 -14.71 -3.94 0.52
CA TYR A 56 -13.32 -3.57 0.78
C TYR A 56 -12.78 -2.56 -0.22
N CYS A 57 -11.89 -1.71 0.27
CA CYS A 57 -11.05 -0.84 -0.53
C CYS A 57 -9.59 -1.03 -0.11
N THR A 58 -8.68 -0.78 -1.04
CA THR A 58 -7.24 -0.71 -0.78
C THR A 58 -6.77 0.70 -1.07
N HIS A 59 -6.13 1.30 -0.08
CA HIS A 59 -5.66 2.68 -0.08
C HIS A 59 -4.15 2.73 -0.32
N PHE A 60 -3.70 3.80 -0.96
CA PHE A 60 -2.30 4.18 -1.01
C PHE A 60 -2.08 5.50 -0.26
N ILE A 61 -1.07 5.50 0.61
CA ILE A 61 -0.68 6.64 1.44
C ILE A 61 0.82 6.84 1.23
N ARG A 62 1.27 8.09 1.16
CA ARG A 62 2.69 8.42 1.07
C ARG A 62 3.14 9.27 2.24
N GLN A 63 4.39 9.13 2.63
CA GLN A 63 5.04 9.94 3.67
C GLN A 63 6.31 10.58 3.11
N PRO A 64 6.26 11.86 2.70
CA PRO A 64 7.50 12.58 2.38
C PRO A 64 8.38 12.70 3.62
N GLY A 65 9.70 12.73 3.44
CA GLY A 65 10.65 12.84 4.54
C GLY A 65 10.36 14.03 5.46
N GLY A 66 10.16 13.76 6.76
CA GLY A 66 9.86 14.78 7.77
C GLY A 66 8.46 15.40 7.68
N LYS A 67 7.55 14.86 6.86
CA LYS A 67 6.17 15.35 6.71
C LYS A 67 5.14 14.36 7.24
N ALA A 68 3.92 14.85 7.40
CA ALA A 68 2.75 14.03 7.71
C ALA A 68 2.45 13.05 6.57
N LEU A 69 1.66 12.03 6.89
CA LEU A 69 1.09 11.13 5.90
C LEU A 69 0.13 11.90 4.97
N GLU A 70 0.18 11.55 3.69
CA GLU A 70 -0.66 12.11 2.63
C GLU A 70 -1.37 10.96 1.90
N TRP A 71 -2.69 10.93 1.94
CA TRP A 71 -3.47 9.97 1.16
C TRP A 71 -3.34 10.26 -0.34
N VAL A 72 -3.06 9.21 -1.13
CA VAL A 72 -2.86 9.31 -2.59
C VAL A 72 -4.16 8.95 -3.33
N GLY A 73 -4.74 7.82 -2.97
CA GLY A 73 -5.92 7.28 -3.64
C GLY A 73 -6.35 5.93 -3.09
N ARG A 74 -7.43 5.39 -3.65
CA ARG A 74 -7.92 4.04 -3.34
C ARG A 74 -8.52 3.35 -4.55
N MET A 75 -8.60 2.03 -4.45
CA MET A 75 -9.36 1.16 -5.35
C MET A 75 -10.29 0.28 -4.52
N CYS A 76 -11.59 0.36 -4.80
CA CYS A 76 -12.61 -0.42 -4.11
C CYS A 76 -13.03 -1.64 -4.94
N GLY A 77 -13.53 -2.67 -4.26
CA GLY A 77 -14.00 -3.90 -4.90
C GLY A 77 -15.11 -3.70 -5.93
N SER A 78 -15.94 -2.66 -5.73
CA SER A 78 -16.96 -2.22 -6.68
C SER A 78 -16.39 -1.68 -8.00
N GLY A 79 -15.08 -1.46 -8.10
CA GLY A 79 -14.41 -0.82 -9.25
C GLY A 79 -14.27 0.69 -9.12
N ASN A 80 -14.84 1.30 -8.06
CA ASN A 80 -14.70 2.73 -7.81
C ASN A 80 -13.27 3.06 -7.36
N SER A 81 -12.68 4.08 -7.99
CA SER A 81 -11.40 4.66 -7.55
C SER A 81 -11.57 6.14 -7.22
N TYR A 82 -10.83 6.57 -6.21
CA TYR A 82 -10.79 7.97 -5.78
C TYR A 82 -9.34 8.36 -5.53
N TYR A 83 -9.05 9.66 -5.70
CA TYR A 83 -7.71 10.21 -5.62
C TYR A 83 -7.72 11.51 -4.84
N SER A 84 -6.59 11.82 -4.20
CA SER A 84 -6.37 13.13 -3.62
C SER A 84 -6.36 14.19 -4.71
N ASP A 85 -7.06 15.31 -4.49
CA ASP A 85 -7.12 16.41 -5.46
C ASP A 85 -5.74 16.96 -5.83
N LYS A 86 -4.78 16.88 -4.90
CA LYS A 86 -3.40 17.33 -5.11
C LYS A 86 -2.58 16.37 -5.97
N LEU A 87 -2.95 15.09 -6.04
CA LEU A 87 -2.13 14.02 -6.60
C LEU A 87 -2.77 13.30 -7.79
N LYS A 88 -4.08 13.50 -8.02
CA LYS A 88 -4.86 12.85 -9.08
C LYS A 88 -4.35 13.05 -10.50
N SER A 89 -3.54 14.08 -10.76
CA SER A 89 -2.97 14.33 -12.10
C SER A 89 -1.78 13.43 -12.45
N ARG A 90 -1.17 12.77 -11.45
CA ARG A 90 0.07 12.02 -11.63
C ARG A 90 -0.02 10.56 -11.20
N PHE A 91 -0.98 10.23 -10.35
CA PHE A 91 -1.14 8.89 -9.81
C PHE A 91 -2.41 8.21 -10.35
N GLN A 92 -2.28 6.94 -10.66
CA GLN A 92 -3.37 6.06 -11.07
C GLN A 92 -3.32 4.78 -10.23
N VAL A 93 -4.48 4.30 -9.77
CA VAL A 93 -4.60 3.02 -9.10
C VAL A 93 -5.32 2.04 -10.03
N THR A 94 -4.78 0.84 -10.15
CA THR A 94 -5.35 -0.26 -10.92
C THR A 94 -5.47 -1.52 -10.06
N ARG A 95 -6.26 -2.50 -10.51
CA ARG A 95 -6.47 -3.76 -9.82
C ARG A 95 -6.39 -4.91 -10.80
N GLU A 96 -5.71 -5.97 -10.37
CA GLU A 96 -5.64 -7.25 -11.06
C GLU A 96 -6.31 -8.32 -10.20
N SER A 97 -7.52 -8.72 -10.60
CA SER A 97 -8.34 -9.66 -9.84
C SER A 97 -7.73 -11.05 -9.78
N SER A 98 -7.05 -11.49 -10.85
CA SER A 98 -6.47 -12.84 -10.92
C SER A 98 -5.37 -13.09 -9.89
N SER A 99 -4.63 -12.04 -9.52
CA SER A 99 -3.52 -12.09 -8.57
C SER A 99 -3.85 -11.45 -7.22
N ASN A 100 -5.10 -11.02 -7.02
CA ASN A 100 -5.55 -10.30 -5.83
C ASN A 100 -4.65 -9.10 -5.48
N THR A 101 -4.27 -8.32 -6.49
CA THR A 101 -3.27 -7.26 -6.38
C THR A 101 -3.85 -5.91 -6.78
N VAL A 102 -3.48 -4.87 -6.05
CA VAL A 102 -3.77 -3.46 -6.38
C VAL A 102 -2.45 -2.74 -6.63
N THR A 103 -2.37 -1.99 -7.71
CA THR A 103 -1.14 -1.34 -8.15
C THR A 103 -1.31 0.17 -8.18
N LEU A 104 -0.34 0.90 -7.63
CA LEU A 104 -0.19 2.34 -7.78
C LEU A 104 0.83 2.63 -8.88
N GLN A 105 0.42 3.39 -9.89
CA GLN A 105 1.30 3.94 -10.91
C GLN A 105 1.46 5.45 -10.71
N GLY A 106 2.70 5.93 -10.62
CA GLY A 106 3.03 7.35 -10.59
C GLY A 106 3.75 7.74 -11.87
N GLN A 107 3.20 8.67 -12.64
CA GLN A 107 3.77 9.13 -13.91
C GLN A 107 4.66 10.35 -13.72
N ASN A 108 5.74 10.41 -14.50
CA ASN A 108 6.67 11.54 -14.52
C ASN A 108 7.16 11.94 -13.11
N MET A 109 7.65 10.95 -12.36
CA MET A 109 8.04 11.12 -10.96
C MET A 109 9.08 12.23 -10.81
N GLN A 110 8.91 13.09 -9.81
CA GLN A 110 9.83 14.18 -9.53
C GLN A 110 10.49 14.02 -8.15
N THR A 111 11.51 14.84 -7.87
CA THR A 111 12.23 14.78 -6.59
C THR A 111 11.29 15.01 -5.40
N GLU A 112 10.30 15.90 -5.54
CA GLU A 112 9.28 16.19 -4.53
C GLU A 112 8.34 15.01 -4.22
N ASP A 113 8.35 13.96 -5.04
CA ASP A 113 7.57 12.73 -4.81
C ASP A 113 8.32 11.67 -4.01
N THR A 114 9.57 11.95 -3.65
CA THR A 114 10.35 11.06 -2.79
C THR A 114 9.66 10.92 -1.44
N ALA A 115 9.16 9.72 -1.17
CA ALA A 115 8.38 9.39 0.01
C ALA A 115 8.43 7.89 0.28
N VAL A 116 8.09 7.49 1.51
CA VAL A 116 7.72 6.11 1.79
C VAL A 116 6.26 5.92 1.38
N TYR A 117 5.97 4.87 0.61
CA TYR A 117 4.62 4.57 0.13
C TYR A 117 4.08 3.32 0.80
N TYR A 118 2.88 3.41 1.34
CA TYR A 118 2.18 2.34 2.04
C TYR A 118 0.90 1.99 1.28
N CYS A 119 0.63 0.70 1.10
CA CYS A 119 -0.73 0.24 0.88
C CYS A 119 -1.38 -0.10 2.22
N ALA A 120 -2.65 0.25 2.34
CA ALA A 120 -3.40 0.12 3.58
C ALA A 120 -4.84 -0.32 3.30
N ARG A 121 -5.45 -0.99 4.26
CA ARG A 121 -6.88 -1.35 4.20
C ARG A 121 -7.78 -0.14 4.44
N GLU A 122 -7.38 0.75 5.34
CA GLU A 122 -8.15 1.94 5.72
C GLU A 122 -7.44 3.23 5.29
N SER A 123 -8.20 4.31 5.15
CA SER A 123 -7.63 5.65 4.98
C SER A 123 -7.00 6.16 6.28
N GLN A 124 -6.00 7.05 6.14
CA GLN A 124 -5.40 7.82 7.22
C GLN A 124 -6.29 9.01 7.62
#